data_AF-A0A1I4R9Z6-F1
#
_entry.id   AF-A0A1I4R9Z6-F1
#
_cell.length_a   1.000
_cell.length_b   1.000
_cell.length_c   1.000
_cell.angle_alpha   90.00
_cell.angle_beta   90.00
_cell.angle_gamma   90.00
#
_symmetry.space_group_name_H-M   'P 1'
#
loop_
_entity.id
_entity.type
_entity.pdbx_description
1 polymer ?
#
loop_
_entity_poly.entity_id
_entity_poly.type
_entity_poly.pdbx_seq_one_letter_code
_entity_poly.pdbx_strand_id
1 'polypeptide(L)' 'IEHWHAAIGDATLADAILDRLVHNAHQLNLKGDSLRKKRANLTSLPRPE' A
#
# COMPACT_ATOMS: atom_id res chain seq x y z
N ILE A 1 11.23 2.95 -2.09
CA ILE A 1 11.82 4.25 -2.48
C ILE A 1 11.80 4.38 -4.01
N GLU A 2 12.29 3.39 -4.77
CA GLU A 2 12.26 3.42 -6.25
C GLU A 2 10.90 3.81 -6.88
N HIS A 3 9.78 3.28 -6.39
CA HIS A 3 8.45 3.61 -6.93
C HIS A 3 7.98 5.05 -6.61
N TRP A 4 8.57 5.71 -5.60
CA TRP A 4 8.18 7.08 -5.23
C TRP A 4 8.73 8.10 -6.23
N HIS A 5 9.95 7.89 -6.73
CA HIS A 5 10.50 8.73 -7.80
C HIS A 5 9.64 8.63 -9.07
N ALA A 6 9.12 7.44 -9.40
CA ALA A 6 8.21 7.26 -10.53
C ALA A 6 6.83 7.91 -10.29
N ALA A 7 6.33 7.92 -9.05
CA ALA A 7 5.06 8.54 -8.70
C ALA A 7 5.11 10.08 -8.64
N ILE A 8 6.26 10.64 -8.26
CA ILE A 8 6.46 12.09 -8.07
C ILE A 8 7.04 12.73 -9.35
N GLY A 9 7.81 11.98 -10.14
CA GLY A 9 8.38 12.43 -11.43
C GLY A 9 9.71 13.18 -11.33
N ASP A 10 10.09 13.66 -10.14
CA ASP A 10 11.37 14.32 -9.86
C ASP A 10 12.08 13.58 -8.71
N ALA A 11 13.29 13.10 -8.99
CA ALA A 11 14.05 12.31 -8.04
C ALA A 11 14.46 13.11 -6.79
N THR A 12 14.89 14.36 -7.00
CA THR A 12 15.35 15.27 -5.95
C THR A 12 14.22 15.68 -5.01
N LEU A 13 13.05 15.98 -5.57
CA LEU A 13 11.87 16.32 -4.76
C LEU A 13 11.36 15.09 -3.99
N ALA A 14 11.36 13.92 -4.64
CA ALA A 14 10.95 12.69 -4.01
C ALA A 14 11.81 12.36 -2.78
N ASP A 15 13.14 12.48 -2.87
CA ASP A 15 14.04 12.26 -1.73
C ASP A 15 13.78 13.25 -0.59
N ALA A 16 13.64 14.54 -0.91
CA ALA A 16 13.37 15.57 0.11
C ALA A 16 12.05 15.35 0.87
N ILE A 17 11.03 14.82 0.19
CA ILE A 17 9.74 14.46 0.81
C ILE A 17 9.89 13.17 1.63
N LEU A 18 10.59 12.17 1.11
CA LEU A 18 10.79 10.88 1.76
C LEU A 18 11.58 11.04 3.07
N ASP A 19 12.60 11.89 3.09
CA ASP A 19 13.36 12.22 4.29
C ASP A 19 12.46 12.79 5.39
N ARG A 20 11.48 13.65 5.05
CA ARG A 20 10.57 14.24 6.05
C ARG A 20 9.51 13.26 6.54
N LEU A 21 8.98 12.44 5.65
CA LEU A 21 7.88 11.50 5.95
C LEU A 21 8.38 10.26 6.67
N VAL A 22 9.46 9.64 6.18
CA VAL A 22 9.94 8.34 6.69
C VAL A 22 10.72 8.49 7.98
N HIS A 23 11.45 9.60 8.17
CA HIS A 23 12.30 9.79 9.36
C HIS A 23 11.52 9.71 10.68
N ASN A 24 10.25 10.15 10.70
CA ASN A 24 9.39 10.11 11.89
C ASN A 24 8.28 9.06 11.81
N ALA A 25 8.22 8.25 10.76
CA ALA A 25 7.12 7.30 10.56
C ALA A 25 7.44 5.92 11.12
N HIS A 26 6.45 5.30 11.75
CA HIS A 26 6.47 3.87 12.06
C HIS A 26 6.07 3.07 10.82
N GLN A 27 7.00 2.27 10.28
CA GLN A 27 6.74 1.43 9.12
C GLN A 27 5.99 0.15 9.54
N LEU A 28 4.75 0.02 9.08
CA LEU A 28 3.92 -1.17 9.29
C LEU A 28 3.73 -1.89 7.96
N ASN A 29 4.42 -3.02 7.80
CA ASN A 29 4.26 -3.89 6.65
C ASN A 29 3.02 -4.76 6.80
N LEU A 30 1.91 -4.29 6.24
CA LEU A 30 0.65 -5.03 6.23
C LEU A 30 0.72 -6.22 5.27
N LYS A 31 0.20 -7.36 5.70
CA LYS A 31 0.10 -8.60 4.91
C LYS A 31 -1.33 -9.12 4.96
N GLY A 32 -1.72 -9.85 3.93
CA GLY A 32 -3.04 -10.47 3.81
C GLY A 32 -3.98 -9.74 2.85
N ASP A 33 -5.12 -10.38 2.59
CA ASP A 33 -6.11 -9.89 1.63
C ASP A 33 -6.88 -8.66 2.11
N SER A 34 -7.40 -7.89 1.15
CA SER A 34 -8.22 -6.71 1.42
C SER A 34 -9.40 -7.06 2.33
N LEU A 35 -9.52 -6.37 3.46
CA LEU A 35 -10.66 -6.49 4.37
C LEU A 35 -12.00 -6.12 3.71
N ARG A 36 -11.97 -5.36 2.60
CA ARG A 36 -13.17 -5.09 1.80
C ARG A 36 -13.72 -6.37 1.18
N LYS A 37 -12.85 -7.29 0.71
CA LYS A 37 -13.28 -8.61 0.20
C LYS A 37 -13.94 -9.47 1.28
N LYS A 38 -13.49 -9.36 2.55
CA LYS A 38 -14.11 -10.05 3.69
C LYS A 38 -15.48 -9.49 4.08
N ARG A 39 -15.71 -8.19 3.89
CA ARG A 39 -16.97 -7.51 4.29
C ARG A 39 -18.00 -7.48 3.19
N ALA A 40 -17.55 -7.51 1.94
CA ALA A 40 -18.44 -7.61 0.81
C ALA A 40 -18.86 -9.08 0.70
N ASN A 41 -20.14 -9.39 0.87
CA ASN A 41 -20.74 -10.69 0.52
C ASN A 41 -20.73 -10.90 -1.02
N LEU A 42 -19.59 -10.66 -1.67
CA LEU A 42 -19.42 -10.68 -3.13
C LEU A 42 -18.85 -12.00 -3.63
N THR A 43 -18.72 -13.00 -2.77
CA THR A 43 -18.49 -14.36 -3.22
C THR A 43 -19.30 -15.30 -2.35
N SER A 44 -20.55 -15.53 -2.74
CA SER A 44 -21.18 -16.83 -2.50
C SER A 44 -20.28 -17.85 -3.22
N LEU A 45 -19.35 -18.46 -2.51
CA LEU A 45 -18.63 -19.62 -3.01
C LEU A 45 -19.71 -20.66 -3.39
N PRO A 46 -19.75 -21.17 -4.64
CA PRO A 46 -20.62 -22.28 -4.95
C PRO A 46 -20.15 -23.46 -4.09
N ARG A 47 -21.09 -24.00 -3.31
CA ARG A 47 -20.89 -25.17 -2.46
C ARG A 47 -20.26 -26.31 -3.28
N PRO A 48 -19.16 -26.95 -2.83
CA PRO A 48 -18.72 -28.19 -3.45
C PRO A 48 -19.70 -29.29 -3.03
N GLU A 49 -20.21 -30.05 -4.01
CA GLU A 49 -20.87 -31.35 -3.77
C GLU A 49 -19.88 -32.40 -3.28
#